data_AF-A0A1S3QPX3-F1
#
_entry.id   AF-A0A1S3QPX3-F1
#
_cell.length_a   1.000
_cell.length_b   1.000
_cell.length_c   1.000
_cell.angle_alpha   90.00
_cell.angle_beta   90.00
_cell.angle_gamma   90.00
#
_symmetry.space_group_name_H-M   'P 1'
#
loop_
_entity.id
_entity.type
_entity.pdbx_description
1 polymer ?
#
loop_
_entity_poly.entity_id
_entity_poly.type
_entity_poly.pdbx_seq_one_letter_code
_entity_poly.pdbx_strand_id
1 'polypeptide(L)'
;MLSLPFLSSLSYSKNGVIRVDGFSTPDQFDEEALSLWAPDVYEENELDPDSSKYILSYIGDQFCQMVTTENTAASWIKKDAKMAWKRAVRGVREMCDACEATLFNIHWVCHKCGFVVCLDCYKAKERKSSKDKELYAWLKCVKGQQHGHKYLMPTQIIPGTVLAEVVSAMHLFREKDSVRAPCVCTGKHTSLLNKLPVTNGVSQVLQNVLNHSNKVSLCCHNEPWVSPRLSAPVSLCCHNEPWVSPLSVCSCLSVLL
;
A
#
# COMPACT_ATOMS: atom_id res chain seq x y z
N MET A 1 21.59 -1.82 -4.00
CA MET A 1 22.15 -1.04 -5.14
C MET A 1 21.40 -1.18 -6.47
N LEU A 2 20.33 -2.00 -6.56
CA LEU A 2 19.58 -2.21 -7.81
C LEU A 2 18.31 -1.34 -7.95
N SER A 3 18.02 -0.45 -7.00
CA SER A 3 16.71 0.20 -6.86
C SER A 3 16.43 1.26 -7.93
N LEU A 4 17.45 2.01 -8.36
CA LEU A 4 17.32 3.15 -9.29
C LEU A 4 16.78 2.77 -10.68
N PRO A 5 17.32 1.72 -11.35
CA PRO A 5 16.80 1.27 -12.64
C PRO A 5 15.30 0.95 -12.63
N PHE A 6 14.76 0.42 -11.52
CA PHE A 6 13.35 0.07 -11.40
C PHE A 6 12.41 1.28 -11.23
N LEU A 7 12.96 2.49 -11.05
CA LEU A 7 12.21 3.73 -11.02
C LEU A 7 12.20 4.42 -12.39
N SER A 8 13.12 4.05 -13.29
CA SER A 8 13.33 4.73 -14.55
C SER A 8 12.39 4.22 -15.63
N SER A 9 11.72 5.14 -16.33
CA SER A 9 10.96 4.83 -17.54
C SER A 9 11.90 4.81 -18.75
N LEU A 10 11.52 4.03 -19.77
CA LEU A 10 12.25 3.95 -21.04
C LEU A 10 11.33 4.42 -22.17
N SER A 11 11.87 5.22 -23.10
CA SER A 11 11.16 5.69 -24.30
C SER A 11 11.98 5.44 -25.56
N TYR A 12 11.29 5.27 -26.69
CA TYR A 12 11.94 5.18 -27.99
C TYR A 12 12.02 6.57 -28.62
N SER A 13 13.22 6.95 -29.06
CA SER A 13 13.37 8.10 -29.94
C SER A 13 12.78 7.81 -31.33
N LYS A 14 12.53 8.86 -32.12
CA LYS A 14 12.04 8.74 -33.51
C LYS A 14 12.94 7.88 -34.41
N ASN A 15 14.19 7.65 -34.00
CA ASN A 15 15.17 6.83 -34.71
C ASN A 15 15.26 5.39 -34.18
N GLY A 16 14.32 4.95 -33.33
CA GLY A 16 14.30 3.60 -32.77
C GLY A 16 15.29 3.33 -31.62
N VAL A 17 15.98 4.37 -31.12
CA VAL A 17 16.92 4.23 -30.00
C VAL A 17 16.20 4.36 -28.66
N ILE A 18 16.37 3.38 -27.77
CA ILE A 18 15.87 3.39 -26.38
C ILE A 18 16.63 4.43 -25.56
N ARG A 19 15.90 5.27 -24.82
CA ARG A 19 16.43 6.29 -23.91
C ARG A 19 15.74 6.17 -22.56
N VAL A 20 16.44 6.62 -21.51
CA VAL A 20 15.83 6.82 -20.18
C VAL A 20 14.98 8.08 -20.23
N ASP A 21 13.71 7.97 -19.85
CA ASP A 21 12.69 9.03 -19.90
C ASP A 21 12.32 9.55 -18.50
N GLY A 22 13.33 9.67 -17.63
CA GLY A 22 13.16 10.11 -16.26
C GLY A 22 12.64 9.01 -15.33
N PHE A 23 11.88 9.40 -14.31
CA PHE A 23 11.28 8.50 -13.34
C PHE A 23 9.78 8.38 -13.59
N SER A 24 9.24 7.17 -13.46
CA SER A 24 7.80 6.94 -13.53
C SER A 24 7.09 7.68 -12.39
N THR A 25 5.89 8.21 -12.65
CA THR A 25 5.02 8.80 -11.62
C THR A 25 3.95 7.80 -11.17
N PRO A 26 3.32 7.98 -9.99
CA PRO A 26 2.29 7.06 -9.48
C PRO A 26 1.08 6.87 -10.39
N ASP A 27 0.86 7.75 -11.37
CA ASP A 27 -0.24 7.68 -12.33
C ASP A 27 0.13 6.96 -13.65
N GLN A 28 1.40 6.53 -13.80
CA GLN A 28 1.93 5.89 -15.00
C GLN A 28 2.00 4.35 -14.86
N PHE A 29 0.92 3.72 -14.42
CA PHE A 29 0.80 2.27 -14.30
C PHE A 29 0.05 1.64 -15.48
N ASP A 30 0.38 0.39 -15.80
CA ASP A 30 -0.34 -0.46 -16.77
C ASP A 30 -1.32 -1.42 -16.04
N GLU A 31 -2.16 -2.09 -16.82
CA GLU A 31 -3.14 -3.06 -16.29
C GLU A 31 -2.46 -4.23 -15.58
N GLU A 32 -1.27 -4.64 -16.06
CA GLU A 32 -0.49 -5.70 -15.44
C GLU A 32 0.00 -5.29 -14.04
N ALA A 33 0.49 -4.07 -13.86
CA ALA A 33 0.88 -3.55 -12.55
C ALA A 33 -0.30 -3.42 -11.59
N LEU A 34 -1.49 -3.09 -12.08
CA LEU A 34 -2.72 -3.08 -11.28
C LEU A 34 -3.15 -4.49 -10.87
N SER A 35 -3.05 -5.46 -11.79
CA SER A 35 -3.46 -6.86 -11.54
C SER A 35 -2.72 -7.51 -10.37
N LEU A 36 -1.53 -7.02 -10.03
CA LEU A 36 -0.76 -7.47 -8.86
C LEU A 36 -1.47 -7.20 -7.53
N TRP A 37 -2.37 -6.22 -7.49
CA TRP A 37 -3.09 -5.79 -6.29
C TRP A 37 -4.52 -6.32 -6.24
N ALA A 38 -5.00 -6.92 -7.33
CA ALA A 38 -6.33 -7.50 -7.43
C ALA A 38 -6.35 -8.95 -6.92
N PRO A 39 -7.52 -9.47 -6.48
CA PRO A 39 -7.70 -10.90 -6.25
C PRO A 39 -7.42 -11.70 -7.53
N ASP A 40 -6.79 -12.88 -7.40
CA ASP A 40 -6.66 -13.80 -8.54
C ASP A 40 -8.05 -14.36 -8.89
N VAL A 41 -8.45 -14.19 -10.16
CA VAL A 41 -9.81 -14.48 -10.68
C VAL A 41 -10.11 -15.99 -10.75
N TYR A 42 -9.10 -16.84 -10.56
CA TYR A 42 -9.19 -18.29 -10.81
C TYR A 42 -9.49 -19.14 -9.59
N GLU A 43 -9.53 -18.55 -8.40
CA GLU A 43 -9.91 -19.25 -7.18
C GLU A 43 -11.25 -18.72 -6.67
N GLU A 44 -12.23 -19.61 -6.48
CA GLU A 44 -13.43 -19.37 -5.66
C GLU A 44 -13.00 -19.12 -4.21
N ASN A 45 -12.37 -17.97 -3.96
CA ASN A 45 -12.01 -17.48 -2.64
C ASN A 45 -13.21 -16.75 -2.03
N GLU A 46 -14.38 -17.40 -2.06
CA GLU A 46 -15.57 -16.91 -1.35
C GLU A 46 -15.36 -17.12 0.14
N LEU A 47 -14.80 -16.11 0.80
CA LEU A 47 -14.85 -16.03 2.25
C LEU A 47 -16.28 -15.75 2.68
N ASP A 48 -16.77 -16.54 3.62
CA ASP A 48 -18.09 -16.30 4.17
C ASP A 48 -18.13 -14.94 4.90
N PRO A 49 -19.29 -14.27 4.92
CA PRO A 49 -19.41 -12.94 5.52
C PRO A 49 -19.00 -12.86 6.99
N ASP A 50 -19.18 -13.92 7.78
CA ASP A 50 -18.85 -13.92 9.20
C ASP A 50 -17.34 -14.00 9.41
N SER A 51 -16.64 -14.82 8.61
CA SER A 51 -15.18 -14.86 8.56
C SER A 51 -14.60 -13.52 8.12
N SER A 52 -15.15 -12.89 7.09
CA SER A 52 -14.71 -11.56 6.65
C SER A 52 -14.88 -10.50 7.73
N LYS A 53 -16.03 -10.47 8.42
CA LYS A 53 -16.26 -9.58 9.57
C LYS A 53 -15.27 -9.83 10.70
N TYR A 54 -15.04 -11.10 11.04
CA TYR A 54 -14.11 -11.48 12.10
C TYR A 54 -12.68 -11.01 11.78
N ILE A 55 -12.19 -11.30 10.59
CA ILE A 55 -10.86 -10.89 10.16
C ILE A 55 -10.75 -9.37 10.16
N LEU A 56 -11.70 -8.67 9.52
CA LEU A 56 -11.71 -7.22 9.46
C LEU A 56 -11.79 -6.58 10.84
N SER A 57 -12.48 -7.18 11.82
CA SER A 57 -12.52 -6.67 13.20
C SER A 57 -11.13 -6.60 13.85
N TYR A 58 -10.22 -7.48 13.44
CA TYR A 58 -8.86 -7.55 13.98
C TYR A 58 -7.86 -6.73 13.17
N ILE A 59 -7.88 -6.85 11.83
CA ILE A 59 -6.84 -6.26 10.98
C ILE A 59 -7.11 -4.82 10.57
N GLY A 60 -8.38 -4.41 10.46
CA GLY A 60 -8.71 -3.15 9.78
C GLY A 60 -8.24 -1.90 10.53
N ASP A 61 -8.07 -1.96 11.86
CA ASP A 61 -7.50 -0.85 12.62
C ASP A 61 -6.01 -0.69 12.37
N GLN A 62 -5.28 -1.81 12.32
CA GLN A 62 -3.86 -1.83 11.99
C GLN A 62 -3.65 -1.28 10.58
N PHE A 63 -4.56 -1.61 9.66
CA PHE A 63 -4.55 -1.05 8.31
C PHE A 63 -4.86 0.45 8.28
N CYS A 64 -5.92 0.98 8.94
CA CYS A 64 -6.16 2.45 8.98
C CYS A 64 -4.93 3.16 9.59
N GLN A 65 -4.31 2.59 10.63
CA GLN A 65 -3.11 3.15 11.24
C GLN A 65 -1.93 3.20 10.25
N MET A 66 -1.69 2.13 9.51
CA MET A 66 -0.64 2.06 8.49
C MET A 66 -0.86 3.13 7.40
N VAL A 67 -2.08 3.23 6.87
CA VAL A 67 -2.46 4.24 5.87
C VAL A 67 -2.33 5.66 6.42
N THR A 68 -2.66 5.88 7.69
CA THR A 68 -2.48 7.19 8.36
C THR A 68 -1.00 7.59 8.45
N THR A 69 -0.12 6.63 8.75
CA THR A 69 1.33 6.87 8.75
C THR A 69 1.83 7.24 7.35
N GLU A 70 1.35 6.57 6.31
CA GLU A 70 1.67 6.90 4.91
C GLU A 70 1.16 8.29 4.51
N ASN A 71 -0.08 8.64 4.85
CA ASN A 71 -0.64 9.98 4.61
C ASN A 71 0.16 11.07 5.34
N THR A 72 0.64 10.77 6.55
CA THR A 72 1.53 11.67 7.28
C THR A 72 2.86 11.83 6.54
N ALA A 73 3.43 10.76 6.02
CA ALA A 73 4.66 10.81 5.22
C ALA A 73 4.49 11.62 3.93
N ALA A 74 3.34 11.50 3.26
CA ALA A 74 3.02 12.29 2.08
C ALA A 74 3.08 13.81 2.36
N SER A 75 2.70 14.24 3.57
CA SER A 75 2.78 15.65 3.98
C SER A 75 4.22 16.18 4.15
N TRP A 76 5.23 15.30 4.24
CA TRP A 76 6.64 15.68 4.34
C TRP A 76 7.27 15.98 2.99
N ILE A 77 6.58 15.63 1.91
CA ILE A 77 7.05 15.83 0.54
C ILE A 77 6.91 17.32 0.20
N LYS A 78 8.00 17.92 -0.28
CA LYS A 78 8.00 19.33 -0.66
C LYS A 78 7.12 19.54 -1.89
N LYS A 79 6.49 20.71 -2.00
CA LYS A 79 5.56 21.05 -3.10
C LYS A 79 6.21 20.97 -4.49
N ASP A 80 7.51 21.18 -4.59
CA ASP A 80 8.32 21.12 -5.80
C ASP A 80 8.92 19.73 -6.07
N ALA A 81 8.86 18.83 -5.09
CA ALA A 81 9.38 17.47 -5.24
C ALA A 81 8.37 16.59 -5.98
N LYS A 82 8.84 15.88 -7.00
CA LYS A 82 8.04 14.88 -7.71
C LYS A 82 8.12 13.53 -7.00
N MET A 83 6.96 12.92 -6.75
CA MET A 83 6.87 11.53 -6.31
C MET A 83 7.26 10.62 -7.48
N ALA A 84 8.23 9.72 -7.26
CA ALA A 84 8.48 8.64 -8.20
C ALA A 84 7.67 7.40 -7.85
N TRP A 85 7.48 6.52 -8.82
CA TRP A 85 6.77 5.26 -8.65
C TRP A 85 7.70 4.09 -8.93
N LYS A 86 7.62 3.09 -8.05
CA LYS A 86 8.30 1.81 -8.17
C LYS A 86 7.25 0.72 -8.37
N ARG A 87 7.29 0.06 -9.53
CA ARG A 87 6.43 -1.09 -9.78
C ARG A 87 6.78 -2.22 -8.80
N ALA A 88 5.76 -2.77 -8.14
CA ALA A 88 5.93 -3.93 -7.29
C ALA A 88 6.24 -5.20 -8.11
N VAL A 89 6.97 -6.14 -7.51
CA VAL A 89 7.35 -7.41 -8.13
C VAL A 89 6.86 -8.55 -7.24
N ARG A 90 6.16 -9.54 -7.82
CA ARG A 90 5.66 -10.70 -7.07
C ARG A 90 6.81 -11.43 -6.38
N GLY A 91 6.62 -11.81 -5.10
CA GLY A 91 7.61 -12.53 -4.31
C GLY A 91 8.83 -11.70 -3.88
N VAL A 92 8.86 -10.39 -4.15
CA VAL A 92 9.98 -9.51 -3.77
C VAL A 92 9.53 -8.50 -2.73
N ARG A 93 10.20 -8.52 -1.57
CA ARG A 93 10.00 -7.54 -0.50
C ARG A 93 10.98 -6.39 -0.66
N GLU A 94 10.43 -5.18 -0.60
CA GLU A 94 11.22 -3.95 -0.56
C GLU A 94 11.67 -3.66 0.88
N MET A 95 12.97 -3.43 1.09
CA MET A 95 13.56 -3.26 2.43
C MET A 95 14.38 -1.98 2.52
N CYS A 96 14.44 -1.43 3.73
CA CYS A 96 15.28 -0.29 4.09
C CYS A 96 16.74 -0.72 4.17
N ASP A 97 17.64 -0.04 3.45
CA ASP A 97 19.08 -0.33 3.49
C ASP A 97 19.74 0.05 4.83
N ALA A 98 19.02 0.72 5.74
CA ALA A 98 19.53 1.18 7.03
C ALA A 98 19.08 0.34 8.23
N CYS A 99 17.85 -0.18 8.21
CA CYS A 99 17.28 -0.92 9.34
C CYS A 99 16.61 -2.24 8.92
N GLU A 100 16.68 -2.60 7.63
CA GLU A 100 16.15 -3.85 7.07
C GLU A 100 14.62 -4.01 7.20
N ALA A 101 13.91 -3.01 7.75
CA ALA A 101 12.46 -2.98 7.79
C ALA A 101 11.88 -2.94 6.37
N THR A 102 10.75 -3.61 6.14
CA THR A 102 10.06 -3.49 4.86
C THR A 102 9.41 -2.14 4.67
N LEU A 103 9.39 -1.75 3.41
CA LEU A 103 8.73 -0.56 2.91
C LEU A 103 7.29 -0.92 2.53
N PHE A 104 6.32 -0.20 3.10
CA PHE A 104 4.92 -0.41 2.78
C PHE A 104 4.52 0.34 1.51
N ASN A 105 4.55 1.67 1.51
CA ASN A 105 4.25 2.45 0.31
C ASN A 105 5.27 3.57 0.05
N ILE A 106 5.23 4.64 0.84
CA ILE A 106 6.11 5.79 0.67
C ILE A 106 7.45 5.51 1.35
N HIS A 107 8.52 5.77 0.61
CA HIS A 107 9.89 5.65 1.07
C HIS A 107 10.79 6.65 0.34
N TRP A 108 12.04 6.78 0.78
CA TRP A 108 12.98 7.72 0.18
C TRP A 108 14.16 6.97 -0.45
N VAL A 109 14.45 7.30 -1.70
CA VAL A 109 15.52 6.66 -2.49
C VAL A 109 16.58 7.70 -2.85
N CYS A 110 17.86 7.36 -2.74
CA CYS A 110 18.91 8.24 -3.22
C CYS A 110 18.96 8.26 -4.74
N HIS A 111 18.73 9.43 -5.35
CA HIS A 111 18.72 9.58 -6.81
C HIS A 111 20.10 9.40 -7.48
N LYS A 112 21.16 9.14 -6.70
CA LYS A 112 22.53 8.91 -7.18
C LYS A 112 22.96 7.44 -7.19
N CYS A 113 22.57 6.66 -6.17
CA CYS A 113 23.00 5.25 -6.05
C CYS A 113 21.89 4.27 -5.66
N GLY A 114 20.67 4.76 -5.42
CA GLY A 114 19.52 3.92 -5.11
C GLY A 114 19.44 3.48 -3.65
N PHE A 115 20.23 4.06 -2.75
CA PHE A 115 20.12 3.80 -1.31
C PHE A 115 18.71 4.12 -0.81
N VAL A 116 18.05 3.17 -0.16
CA VAL A 116 16.64 3.24 0.23
C VAL A 116 16.49 3.35 1.74
N VAL A 117 15.61 4.24 2.19
CA VAL A 117 15.27 4.39 3.62
C VAL A 117 13.76 4.43 3.85
N CYS A 118 13.32 3.79 4.93
CA CYS A 118 11.95 3.86 5.43
C CYS A 118 11.64 5.23 6.05
N LEU A 119 10.36 5.44 6.40
CA LEU A 119 9.84 6.65 7.05
C LEU A 119 10.63 7.03 8.30
N ASP A 120 10.85 6.05 9.19
CA ASP A 120 11.52 6.27 10.47
C ASP A 120 12.98 6.65 10.30
N CYS A 121 13.71 5.96 9.41
CA CYS A 121 15.10 6.30 9.12
C CYS A 121 15.22 7.69 8.49
N TYR A 122 14.34 8.03 7.56
CA TYR A 122 14.30 9.36 6.96
C TYR A 122 14.10 10.48 8.00
N LYS A 123 13.17 10.29 8.94
CA LYS A 123 12.90 11.24 10.03
C LYS A 123 13.99 11.25 11.10
N ALA A 124 14.54 10.10 11.48
CA ALA A 124 15.65 10.02 12.43
C ALA A 124 16.86 10.81 11.92
N LYS A 125 17.13 10.77 10.61
CA LYS A 125 18.21 11.55 9.98
C LYS A 125 17.98 13.06 10.08
N GLU A 126 16.73 13.52 10.03
CA GLU A 126 16.37 14.94 10.19
C GLU A 126 16.65 15.44 11.61
N ARG A 127 16.43 14.60 12.62
CA ARG A 127 16.53 14.95 14.05
C ARG A 127 17.95 14.94 14.61
N LYS A 128 18.94 14.41 13.88
CA LYS A 128 20.31 14.28 14.41
C LYS A 128 21.01 15.64 14.56
N SER A 129 21.25 16.03 15.81
CA SER A 129 22.25 17.04 16.17
C SER A 129 23.66 16.42 16.13
N SER A 130 24.71 17.24 16.11
CA SER A 130 26.10 16.85 15.86
C SER A 130 26.73 15.84 16.86
N LYS A 131 26.04 15.47 17.95
CA LYS A 131 26.55 14.61 19.03
C LYS A 131 26.25 13.09 18.91
N ASP A 132 25.27 12.66 18.11
CA ASP A 132 24.87 11.23 17.98
C ASP A 132 25.42 10.55 16.72
N LYS A 133 26.75 10.64 16.52
CA LYS A 133 27.39 10.22 15.27
C LYS A 133 27.57 8.70 15.10
N GLU A 134 27.58 7.92 16.17
CA GLU A 134 28.06 6.51 16.07
C GLU A 134 26.98 5.44 15.96
N LEU A 135 25.75 5.65 16.43
CA LEU A 135 24.76 4.55 16.49
C LEU A 135 23.94 4.30 15.21
N TYR A 136 24.02 5.18 14.19
CA TYR A 136 23.31 4.98 12.92
C TYR A 136 24.14 5.51 11.74
N ALA A 137 25.23 4.81 11.42
CA ALA A 137 26.02 5.12 10.24
C ALA A 137 25.41 4.45 9.01
N TRP A 138 24.71 5.24 8.19
CA TRP A 138 24.28 4.79 6.87
C TRP A 138 25.49 4.48 5.99
N LEU A 139 25.32 3.52 5.07
CA LEU A 139 26.30 3.27 4.01
C LEU A 139 26.60 4.57 3.26
N LYS A 140 27.85 4.70 2.80
CA LYS A 140 28.28 5.88 2.04
C LYS A 140 27.77 5.80 0.61
N CYS A 141 27.40 6.95 0.05
CA CYS A 141 27.03 7.12 -1.34
C CYS A 141 28.26 6.95 -2.26
N VAL A 142 28.04 7.05 -3.58
CA VAL A 142 29.12 7.16 -4.56
C VAL A 142 30.11 8.25 -4.17
N LYS A 143 31.40 8.00 -4.39
CA LYS A 143 32.51 8.89 -4.00
C LYS A 143 32.58 9.18 -2.48
N GLY A 144 32.01 8.31 -1.64
CA GLY A 144 32.11 8.40 -0.18
C GLY A 144 31.23 9.47 0.47
N GLN A 145 30.32 10.11 -0.29
CA GLN A 145 29.45 11.17 0.23
C GLN A 145 28.38 10.61 1.17
N GLN A 146 27.87 11.44 2.09
CA GLN A 146 26.73 11.05 2.92
C GLN A 146 25.41 11.26 2.18
N HIS A 147 24.45 10.36 2.39
CA HIS A 147 23.06 10.55 1.98
C HIS A 147 22.41 11.63 2.85
N GLY A 148 22.36 12.87 2.33
CA GLY A 148 21.55 13.95 2.90
C GLY A 148 20.17 14.02 2.23
N HIS A 149 19.18 14.58 2.91
CA HIS A 149 17.79 14.69 2.44
C HIS A 149 17.65 15.28 1.03
N LYS A 150 18.51 16.24 0.66
CA LYS A 150 18.50 16.85 -0.69
C LYS A 150 18.81 15.87 -1.83
N TYR A 151 19.39 14.72 -1.52
CA TYR A 151 19.70 13.67 -2.49
C TYR A 151 18.72 12.50 -2.45
N LEU A 152 17.71 12.58 -1.58
CA LEU A 152 16.67 11.57 -1.44
C LEU A 152 15.41 12.06 -2.14
N MET A 153 14.90 11.24 -3.05
CA MET A 153 13.63 11.44 -3.74
C MET A 153 12.54 10.59 -3.08
N PRO A 154 11.33 11.14 -2.85
CA PRO A 154 10.20 10.34 -2.38
C PRO A 154 9.76 9.36 -3.48
N THR A 155 9.40 8.15 -3.08
CA THR A 155 9.02 7.06 -3.99
C THR A 155 7.84 6.29 -3.40
N GLN A 156 6.90 5.91 -4.25
CA GLN A 156 5.66 5.20 -3.92
C GLN A 156 5.67 3.82 -4.60
N ILE A 157 5.14 2.78 -3.93
CA ILE A 157 5.05 1.42 -4.49
C ILE A 157 3.65 1.14 -5.04
N ILE A 158 2.63 1.48 -4.26
CA ILE A 158 1.22 1.26 -4.60
C ILE A 158 0.81 2.27 -5.68
N PRO A 159 0.22 1.85 -6.80
CA PRO A 159 -0.16 2.76 -7.88
C PRO A 159 -1.27 3.73 -7.46
N GLY A 160 -1.18 4.98 -7.94
CA GLY A 160 -2.21 6.01 -7.84
C GLY A 160 -2.87 6.15 -6.47
N THR A 161 -4.20 6.04 -6.47
CA THR A 161 -5.09 6.18 -5.30
C THR A 161 -5.53 4.85 -4.70
N VAL A 162 -5.01 3.71 -5.18
CA VAL A 162 -5.47 2.37 -4.77
C VAL A 162 -5.47 2.19 -3.25
N LEU A 163 -4.42 2.66 -2.56
CA LEU A 163 -4.37 2.56 -1.09
C LEU A 163 -5.52 3.34 -0.40
N ALA A 164 -5.85 4.52 -0.92
CA ALA A 164 -6.93 5.35 -0.40
C ALA A 164 -8.32 4.73 -0.68
N GLU A 165 -8.46 4.06 -1.82
CA GLU A 165 -9.68 3.35 -2.20
C GLU A 165 -9.91 2.14 -1.31
N VAL A 166 -8.89 1.30 -1.10
CA VAL A 166 -8.98 0.10 -0.25
C VAL A 166 -9.33 0.46 1.20
N VAL A 167 -8.70 1.50 1.78
CA VAL A 167 -9.04 1.93 3.16
C VAL A 167 -10.46 2.49 3.24
N SER A 168 -10.93 3.17 2.19
CA SER A 168 -12.29 3.73 2.16
C SER A 168 -13.33 2.61 2.04
N ALA A 169 -13.10 1.61 1.18
CA ALA A 169 -13.93 0.42 1.07
C ALA A 169 -13.98 -0.35 2.40
N MET A 170 -12.84 -0.51 3.08
CA MET A 170 -12.78 -1.13 4.40
C MET A 170 -13.64 -0.41 5.45
N HIS A 171 -13.58 0.92 5.49
CA HIS A 171 -14.42 1.69 6.41
C HIS A 171 -15.91 1.56 6.07
N LEU A 172 -16.26 1.61 4.77
CA LEU A 172 -17.64 1.45 4.32
C LEU A 172 -18.22 0.08 4.69
N PHE A 173 -17.44 -1.00 4.49
CA PHE A 173 -17.84 -2.35 4.88
C PHE A 173 -18.06 -2.44 6.39
N ARG A 174 -17.10 -1.94 7.19
CA ARG A 174 -17.22 -1.96 8.65
C ARG A 174 -18.43 -1.18 9.17
N GLU A 175 -18.76 -0.06 8.54
CA GLU A 175 -19.95 0.73 8.86
C GLU A 175 -21.24 -0.04 8.54
N LYS A 176 -21.32 -0.60 7.32
CA LYS A 176 -22.48 -1.38 6.85
C LYS A 176 -22.74 -2.61 7.73
N ASP A 177 -21.68 -3.34 8.08
CA ASP A 177 -21.77 -4.61 8.80
C ASP A 177 -21.63 -4.46 10.32
N SER A 178 -21.65 -3.23 10.83
CA SER A 178 -21.56 -2.91 12.27
C SER A 178 -20.32 -3.54 12.95
N VAL A 179 -19.23 -3.67 12.19
CA VAL A 179 -17.95 -4.17 12.71
C VAL A 179 -17.30 -3.04 13.51
N ARG A 180 -16.92 -3.34 14.76
CA ARG A 180 -16.30 -2.36 15.67
C ARG A 180 -15.07 -1.72 15.00
N ALA A 181 -15.04 -0.39 14.91
CA ALA A 181 -13.93 0.39 14.37
C ALA A 181 -13.40 1.42 15.38
N PRO A 182 -12.49 1.02 16.29
CA PRO A 182 -11.80 1.91 17.23
C PRO A 182 -11.00 3.07 16.62
N CYS A 183 -10.68 3.00 15.33
CA CYS A 183 -9.92 4.04 14.65
C CYS A 183 -10.64 5.40 14.67
N VAL A 184 -9.89 6.50 14.81
CA VAL A 184 -10.42 7.88 14.84
C VAL A 184 -10.78 8.45 13.45
N CYS A 185 -10.79 7.59 12.43
CA CYS A 185 -11.09 7.86 11.03
C CYS A 185 -12.60 8.23 10.93
N THR A 186 -13.01 9.40 11.42
CA THR A 186 -14.41 9.85 11.54
C THR A 186 -14.98 10.23 10.17
N GLY A 187 -15.85 9.39 9.59
CA GLY A 187 -16.92 9.74 8.61
C GLY A 187 -16.62 10.66 7.41
N LYS A 188 -15.36 10.99 7.12
CA LYS A 188 -14.97 12.01 6.11
C LYS A 188 -14.78 11.41 4.70
N HIS A 189 -14.82 10.09 4.57
CA HIS A 189 -14.47 9.39 3.33
C HIS A 189 -15.64 9.31 2.32
N THR A 190 -16.88 9.56 2.74
CA THR A 190 -18.08 9.51 1.89
C THR A 190 -18.13 10.60 0.80
N SER A 191 -17.24 11.59 0.83
CA SER A 191 -17.26 12.74 -0.09
C SER A 191 -16.42 12.57 -1.37
N LEU A 192 -15.50 11.61 -1.44
CA LEU A 192 -14.60 11.43 -2.59
C LEU A 192 -15.18 10.57 -3.73
N LEU A 193 -16.18 9.72 -3.44
CA LEU A 193 -16.80 8.87 -4.46
C LEU A 193 -17.71 9.64 -5.44
N ASN A 194 -18.15 10.85 -5.10
CA ASN A 194 -19.05 11.64 -5.95
C ASN A 194 -18.35 12.49 -7.03
N LYS A 195 -17.02 12.39 -7.19
CA LYS A 195 -16.25 13.21 -8.15
C LYS A 195 -15.19 12.45 -8.95
N LEU A 196 -15.38 11.17 -9.24
CA LEU A 196 -14.51 10.48 -10.19
C LEU A 196 -15.04 10.65 -11.63
N PRO A 197 -14.23 11.15 -12.59
CA PRO A 197 -14.52 10.99 -14.00
C PRO A 197 -14.57 9.49 -14.32
N VAL A 198 -15.60 9.06 -15.03
CA VAL A 198 -15.72 7.69 -15.54
C VAL A 198 -14.53 7.43 -16.46
N THR A 199 -13.53 6.71 -15.95
CA THR A 199 -12.50 6.06 -16.77
C THR A 199 -12.83 4.57 -16.79
N ASN A 200 -13.00 4.03 -17.99
CA ASN A 200 -13.55 2.70 -18.21
C ASN A 200 -12.53 1.63 -17.76
N GLY A 201 -12.90 0.87 -16.73
CA GLY A 201 -12.13 -0.27 -16.20
C GLY A 201 -12.37 -0.46 -14.70
N VAL A 202 -11.93 0.48 -13.87
CA VAL A 202 -12.04 0.41 -12.40
C VAL A 202 -13.49 0.54 -11.91
N SER A 203 -14.31 1.30 -12.63
CA SER A 203 -15.72 1.44 -12.30
C SER A 203 -16.49 0.12 -12.41
N GLN A 204 -16.05 -0.87 -13.20
CA GLN A 204 -16.76 -2.15 -13.32
C GLN A 204 -16.48 -3.09 -12.14
N VAL A 205 -15.27 -3.10 -11.59
CA VAL A 205 -14.92 -3.90 -10.40
C VAL A 205 -15.69 -3.37 -9.18
N LEU A 206 -15.68 -2.05 -8.98
CA LEU A 206 -16.47 -1.38 -7.94
C LEU A 206 -17.98 -1.50 -8.16
N GLN A 207 -18.46 -1.37 -9.40
CA GLN A 207 -19.88 -1.59 -9.72
C GLN A 207 -20.29 -3.03 -9.42
N ASN A 208 -19.46 -4.04 -9.67
CA ASN A 208 -19.79 -5.43 -9.34
C ASN A 208 -19.86 -5.65 -7.82
N VAL A 209 -18.89 -5.14 -7.04
CA VAL A 209 -18.93 -5.20 -5.56
C VAL A 209 -20.17 -4.48 -4.98
N LEU A 210 -20.54 -3.33 -5.55
CA LEU A 210 -21.72 -2.56 -5.15
C LEU A 210 -23.05 -3.18 -5.66
N ASN A 211 -23.07 -3.82 -6.83
CA ASN A 211 -24.27 -4.42 -7.42
C ASN A 211 -24.61 -5.78 -6.80
N HIS A 212 -23.61 -6.56 -6.37
CA HIS A 212 -23.84 -7.80 -5.59
C HIS A 212 -24.33 -7.52 -4.16
N SER A 213 -24.04 -6.33 -3.61
CA SER A 213 -24.53 -5.89 -2.29
C SER A 213 -26.04 -5.61 -2.22
N ASN A 214 -26.75 -5.51 -3.35
CA ASN A 214 -28.17 -5.15 -3.40
C ASN A 214 -29.13 -6.36 -3.42
N LYS A 215 -28.62 -7.60 -3.22
CA LYS A 215 -29.45 -8.81 -3.37
C LYS A 215 -29.43 -9.79 -2.19
N VAL A 216 -29.09 -9.35 -0.98
CA VAL A 216 -29.31 -10.17 0.23
C VAL A 216 -30.59 -9.71 0.92
N SER A 217 -31.69 -10.32 0.49
CA SER A 217 -32.99 -10.28 1.15
C SER A 217 -32.95 -10.94 2.53
N LEU A 218 -33.74 -10.37 3.43
CA LEU A 218 -34.03 -10.75 4.82
C LEU A 218 -33.93 -12.25 5.13
N CYS A 219 -33.32 -12.57 6.27
CA CYS A 219 -33.87 -13.47 7.30
C CYS A 219 -33.15 -13.24 8.63
N CYS A 220 -33.91 -12.83 9.65
CA CYS A 220 -33.46 -12.74 11.04
C CYS A 220 -33.53 -14.12 11.71
N HIS A 221 -32.60 -14.46 12.60
CA HIS A 221 -32.94 -15.06 13.89
C HIS A 221 -31.84 -14.83 14.93
N ASN A 222 -32.29 -14.35 16.10
CA ASN A 222 -31.52 -14.15 17.32
C ASN A 222 -31.31 -15.50 18.02
N GLU A 223 -30.08 -15.86 18.38
CA GLU A 223 -29.75 -16.68 19.56
C GLU A 223 -28.26 -16.40 19.95
N PRO A 224 -27.90 -16.40 21.24
CA PRO A 224 -26.56 -16.01 21.69
C PRO A 224 -25.60 -17.21 21.65
N TRP A 225 -24.59 -17.18 20.77
CA TRP A 225 -23.62 -18.27 20.66
C TRP A 225 -22.30 -18.03 21.40
N VAL A 226 -21.98 -19.02 22.24
CA VAL A 226 -20.79 -19.18 23.08
C VAL A 226 -19.59 -19.56 22.21
N SER A 227 -18.43 -18.97 22.49
CA SER A 227 -17.18 -19.21 21.76
C SER A 227 -16.75 -20.68 21.78
N PRO A 228 -16.50 -21.32 20.62
CA PRO A 228 -15.67 -22.52 20.58
C PRO A 228 -14.20 -22.12 20.49
N ARG A 229 -13.39 -22.61 21.43
CA ARG A 229 -11.96 -22.84 21.16
C ARG A 229 -11.88 -23.93 20.10
N LEU A 230 -11.10 -23.74 19.03
CA LEU A 230 -9.94 -24.55 18.71
C LEU A 230 -9.39 -24.19 17.32
N SER A 231 -8.09 -23.82 17.32
CA SER A 231 -7.07 -24.25 16.36
C SER A 231 -7.42 -24.27 14.86
N ALA A 232 -7.34 -23.11 14.22
CA ALA A 232 -6.74 -22.91 12.89
C ALA A 232 -6.79 -21.41 12.53
N PRO A 233 -5.86 -20.58 13.03
CA PRO A 233 -5.88 -19.17 12.69
C PRO A 233 -5.35 -18.99 11.26
N VAL A 234 -6.11 -18.30 10.40
CA VAL A 234 -5.57 -17.44 9.32
C VAL A 234 -4.92 -18.16 8.12
N SER A 235 -4.84 -19.50 8.08
CA SER A 235 -4.16 -20.22 6.99
C SER A 235 -4.91 -20.28 5.66
N LEU A 236 -6.21 -19.92 5.58
CA LEU A 236 -6.99 -20.08 4.35
C LEU A 236 -6.85 -18.93 3.34
N CYS A 237 -6.38 -17.74 3.73
CA CYS A 237 -6.19 -16.61 2.79
C CYS A 237 -4.74 -16.32 2.45
N CYS A 238 -3.81 -16.97 3.14
CA CYS A 238 -2.40 -16.63 3.11
C CYS A 238 -1.61 -17.90 2.85
N HIS A 239 -1.20 -18.12 1.61
CA HIS A 239 -0.09 -19.02 1.31
C HIS A 239 1.13 -18.54 2.11
N ASN A 240 1.38 -19.14 3.29
CA ASN A 240 2.63 -19.22 4.07
C ASN A 240 3.63 -18.04 4.14
N GLU A 241 3.27 -16.85 3.66
CA GLU A 241 4.09 -15.65 3.72
C GLU A 241 3.57 -14.82 4.91
N PRO A 242 4.44 -14.41 5.84
CA PRO A 242 4.05 -13.42 6.85
C PRO A 242 3.50 -12.17 6.15
N TRP A 243 2.87 -11.25 6.89
CA TRP A 243 2.44 -9.94 6.36
C TRP A 243 3.67 -9.07 6.03
N VAL A 244 4.49 -9.49 5.06
CA VAL A 244 5.83 -8.99 4.79
C VAL A 244 5.88 -8.16 3.52
N SER A 245 4.83 -8.11 2.70
CA SER A 245 4.81 -7.27 1.49
C SER A 245 3.50 -6.46 1.37
N PRO A 246 3.56 -5.25 0.79
CA PRO A 246 2.37 -4.42 0.56
C PRO A 246 1.34 -5.12 -0.33
N LEU A 247 1.84 -5.89 -1.31
CA LEU A 247 1.03 -6.72 -2.21
C LEU A 247 0.15 -7.69 -1.42
N SER A 248 0.73 -8.46 -0.48
CA SER A 248 -0.03 -9.40 0.34
C SER A 248 -1.10 -8.70 1.18
N VAL A 249 -0.78 -7.56 1.80
CA VAL A 249 -1.75 -6.84 2.64
C VAL A 249 -2.94 -6.33 1.82
N CYS A 250 -2.67 -5.71 0.67
CA CYS A 250 -3.71 -5.15 -0.19
C CYS A 250 -4.53 -6.25 -0.86
N SER A 251 -3.90 -7.31 -1.39
CA SER A 251 -4.62 -8.43 -2.00
C SER A 251 -5.52 -9.15 -0.98
N CYS A 252 -5.03 -9.41 0.24
CA CYS A 252 -5.87 -9.99 1.30
C CYS A 252 -7.06 -9.10 1.65
N LEU A 253 -6.85 -7.78 1.75
CA LEU A 253 -7.96 -6.85 2.02
C LEU A 253 -8.94 -6.75 0.86
N SER A 254 -8.48 -6.81 -0.39
CA SER A 254 -9.35 -6.83 -1.57
C SER A 254 -10.22 -8.08 -1.67
N VAL A 255 -9.82 -9.19 -1.05
CA VAL A 255 -10.66 -10.41 -0.95
C VAL A 255 -11.70 -10.29 0.18
N LEU A 256 -11.41 -9.49 1.21
CA LEU A 256 -12.28 -9.32 2.38
C LEU A 256 -13.41 -8.29 2.19
N LEU A 257 -13.34 -7.46 1.14
CA LEU A 257 -14.19 -6.29 0.91
C LEU A 257 -15.05 -6.45 -0.35
#